data_AF-A0A1Q8V792-F1
#
_entry.id   AF-A0A1Q8V792-F1
#
_cell.length_a   1.000
_cell.length_b   1.000
_cell.length_c   1.000
_cell.angle_alpha   90.00
_cell.angle_beta   90.00
_cell.angle_gamma   90.00
#
_symmetry.space_group_name_H-M   'P 1'
#
loop_
_entity.id
_entity.type
_entity.pdbx_description
1 polymer ?
#
loop_
_entity_poly.entity_id
_entity_poly.type
_entity_poly.pdbx_seq_one_letter_code
_entity_poly.pdbx_strand_id
1 'polypeptide(L)'
;MDNINNPYTPNAGAAPEVLIGRDGQTEAFSILLQRLKRGRTEQSMIMTGLRGVGKTVLLNRFAELAELAGWKSIELEASKHDETAFRQSIFSKFRAALLHISPRRRWSERARHAAEVLSSFVLSIDNPALFPSRGT
;
A
#
# COMPACT_ATOMS: atom_id res chain seq x y z
N MET A 1 -21.36 10.91 21.15
CA MET A 1 -19.94 10.50 21.26
C MET A 1 -19.12 11.77 21.19
N ASP A 2 -18.48 12.14 22.30
CA ASP A 2 -17.85 13.45 22.46
C ASP A 2 -16.58 13.58 21.63
N ASN A 3 -16.62 14.53 20.68
CA ASN A 3 -15.52 14.91 19.79
C ASN A 3 -14.42 15.72 20.52
N ILE A 4 -14.60 16.00 21.81
CA ILE A 4 -13.74 16.88 22.62
C ILE A 4 -12.36 16.27 22.87
N ASN A 5 -12.25 14.93 22.92
CA ASN A 5 -10.99 14.23 23.19
C ASN A 5 -10.33 13.66 21.92
N ASN A 6 -10.72 14.10 20.72
CA ASN A 6 -10.12 13.63 19.47
C ASN A 6 -8.84 14.44 19.17
N PRO A 7 -7.63 13.84 19.26
CA PRO A 7 -6.37 14.55 18.98
C PRO A 7 -6.13 14.77 17.47
N TYR A 8 -7.01 14.25 16.60
CA TYR A 8 -6.89 14.36 15.15
C TYR A 8 -7.81 15.47 14.63
N THR A 9 -7.20 16.52 14.08
CA THR A 9 -7.93 17.62 13.45
C THR A 9 -8.48 17.19 12.09
N PRO A 10 -9.73 17.55 11.71
CA PRO A 10 -10.33 17.15 10.43
C PRO A 10 -9.67 17.71 9.15
N ASN A 11 -8.62 18.54 9.28
CA ASN A 11 -7.92 19.10 8.13
C ASN A 11 -7.00 18.06 7.48
N ALA A 12 -7.03 18.01 6.15
CA ALA A 12 -6.35 17.05 5.30
C ALA A 12 -4.86 16.89 5.67
N GLY A 13 -4.49 15.70 6.14
CA GLY A 13 -3.10 15.22 6.15
C GLY A 13 -2.16 15.84 7.19
N ALA A 14 -2.61 16.73 8.08
CA ALA A 14 -1.75 17.24 9.14
C ALA A 14 -1.44 16.10 10.13
N ALA A 15 -0.17 15.70 10.21
CA ALA A 15 0.30 14.76 11.20
C ALA A 15 0.12 15.41 12.60
N PRO A 16 -0.64 14.80 13.53
CA PRO A 16 -0.71 15.28 14.89
C PRO A 16 0.65 15.09 15.56
N GLU A 17 0.98 16.03 16.45
CA GLU A 17 2.26 16.09 17.16
C GLU A 17 2.54 14.83 18.02
N VAL A 18 1.47 14.09 18.38
CA VAL A 18 1.55 12.81 19.12
C VAL A 18 0.47 11.82 18.65
N LEU A 19 0.87 10.61 18.27
CA LEU A 19 -0.01 9.46 17.94
C LEU A 19 -0.46 8.73 19.22
N ILE A 20 -1.27 9.38 20.06
CA ILE A 20 -1.72 8.79 21.34
C ILE A 20 -2.54 7.52 21.08
N GLY A 21 -2.16 6.41 21.72
CA GLY A 21 -2.90 5.13 21.69
C GLY A 21 -2.73 4.32 20.41
N ARG A 22 -1.72 4.65 19.58
CA ARG A 22 -1.46 3.95 18.30
C ARG A 22 -0.16 3.14 18.25
N ASP A 23 0.61 3.15 19.34
CA ASP A 23 1.91 2.47 19.44
C ASP A 23 1.81 0.97 19.10
N GLY A 24 0.73 0.31 19.53
CA GLY A 24 0.53 -1.12 19.24
C GLY A 24 0.35 -1.43 17.76
N GLN A 25 -0.30 -0.57 16.96
CA GLN A 25 -0.43 -0.82 15.52
C GLN A 25 0.88 -0.52 14.78
N THR A 26 1.59 0.52 15.22
CA THR A 26 2.90 0.92 14.70
C THR A 26 3.98 -0.14 14.99
N GLU A 27 3.94 -0.74 16.18
CA GLU A 27 4.78 -1.88 16.57
C GLU A 27 4.45 -3.14 15.76
N ALA A 28 3.16 -3.48 15.66
CA ALA A 28 2.71 -4.63 14.87
C ALA A 28 3.15 -4.52 13.40
N PHE A 29 3.05 -3.33 12.80
CA PHE A 29 3.51 -3.08 11.44
C PHE A 29 5.05 -3.20 11.32
N SER A 30 5.79 -2.71 12.31
CA SER A 30 7.25 -2.85 12.34
C SER A 30 7.68 -4.32 12.42
N ILE A 31 7.00 -5.14 13.23
CA ILE A 31 7.22 -6.59 13.32
C ILE A 31 6.91 -7.25 11.97
N LEU A 32 5.80 -6.87 11.32
CA LEU A 32 5.44 -7.37 9.99
C LEU A 32 6.56 -7.12 8.98
N LEU A 33 7.09 -5.89 8.89
CA LEU A 33 8.20 -5.57 7.99
C LEU A 33 9.45 -6.41 8.24
N GLN A 34 9.80 -6.64 9.51
CA GLN A 34 10.95 -7.47 9.88
C GLN A 34 10.75 -8.94 9.47
N ARG A 35 9.54 -9.48 9.61
CA ARG A 35 9.20 -10.84 9.18
C ARG A 35 9.25 -10.98 7.66
N LEU A 36 8.69 -10.01 6.93
CA LEU A 36 8.75 -9.95 5.47
C LEU A 36 10.21 -9.91 4.98
N LYS A 37 11.09 -9.14 5.64
CA LYS A 37 12.53 -9.10 5.31
C LYS A 37 13.21 -10.47 5.43
N ARG A 38 12.70 -11.36 6.30
CA ARG A 38 13.18 -12.73 6.48
C ARG A 38 12.54 -13.74 5.53
N GLY A 39 11.72 -13.28 4.57
CA GLY A 39 11.06 -14.13 3.57
C GLY A 39 9.85 -14.89 4.10
N ARG A 40 9.28 -14.48 5.24
CA ARG A 40 8.05 -15.10 5.76
C ARG A 40 6.84 -14.47 5.09
N THR A 41 5.90 -15.30 4.64
CA THR A 41 4.56 -14.87 4.24
C THR A 41 3.76 -14.49 5.47
N GLU A 42 3.23 -13.28 5.51
CA GLU A 42 2.41 -12.79 6.61
C GLU A 42 1.10 -12.21 6.06
N GLN A 43 0.04 -12.23 6.85
CA GLN A 43 -1.24 -11.63 6.45
C GLN A 43 -1.10 -10.10 6.32
N SER A 44 -1.80 -9.55 5.32
CA SER A 44 -1.96 -8.11 5.17
C SER A 44 -2.65 -7.52 6.40
N MET A 45 -2.20 -6.34 6.84
CA MET A 45 -2.86 -5.60 7.91
C MET A 45 -4.01 -4.77 7.35
N ILE A 46 -5.21 -4.90 7.95
CA ILE A 46 -6.40 -4.11 7.59
C ILE A 46 -6.75 -3.19 8.75
N MET A 47 -6.77 -1.88 8.47
CA MET A 47 -7.14 -0.86 9.45
C MET A 47 -8.60 -0.42 9.26
N THR A 48 -9.43 -0.65 10.27
CA THR A 48 -10.84 -0.23 10.29
C THR A 48 -11.11 0.80 11.40
N GLY A 49 -12.22 1.53 11.29
CA GLY A 49 -12.63 2.51 12.30
C GLY A 49 -13.47 3.65 11.72
N LEU A 50 -14.09 4.44 12.59
CA LEU A 50 -14.97 5.56 12.23
C LEU A 50 -14.24 6.65 11.42
N ARG A 51 -14.98 7.49 10.69
CA ARG A 51 -14.41 8.66 9.98
C ARG A 51 -13.79 9.62 11.00
N GLY A 52 -12.65 10.22 10.67
CA GLY A 52 -12.02 11.24 11.52
C GLY A 52 -11.11 10.73 12.64
N VAL A 53 -10.92 9.41 12.78
CA VAL A 53 -10.08 8.80 13.85
C VAL A 53 -8.59 8.67 13.52
N GLY A 54 -8.11 9.37 12.47
CA GLY A 54 -6.70 9.36 12.07
C GLY A 54 -6.21 8.13 11.28
N LYS A 55 -7.10 7.38 10.61
CA LYS A 55 -6.69 6.19 9.82
C LYS A 55 -5.65 6.52 8.74
N THR A 56 -5.89 7.57 7.95
CA THR A 56 -4.94 8.01 6.91
C THR A 56 -3.62 8.48 7.50
N VAL A 57 -3.65 9.21 8.62
CA VAL A 57 -2.44 9.60 9.36
C VAL A 57 -1.63 8.38 9.78
N LEU A 58 -2.29 7.33 10.27
CA LEU A 58 -1.60 6.09 10.65
C LEU A 58 -1.01 5.36 9.44
N LEU A 59 -1.70 5.34 8.30
CA LEU A 59 -1.15 4.77 7.06
C LEU A 59 0.07 5.55 6.56
N ASN A 60 0.08 6.88 6.69
CA ASN A 60 1.25 7.70 6.38
C ASN A 60 2.42 7.36 7.31
N ARG A 61 2.14 7.16 8.60
CA ARG A 61 3.17 6.71 9.54
C ARG A 61 3.74 5.34 9.19
N PHE A 62 2.92 4.42 8.69
CA PHE A 62 3.38 3.13 8.19
C PHE A 62 4.27 3.29 6.95
N ALA A 63 3.91 4.17 6.03
CA ALA A 63 4.76 4.49 4.88
C ALA A 63 6.15 4.99 5.32
N GLU A 64 6.21 5.94 6.26
CA GLU A 64 7.47 6.44 6.83
C GLU A 64 8.31 5.33 7.46
N LEU A 65 7.70 4.44 8.25
CA LEU A 65 8.42 3.31 8.86
C LEU A 65 8.94 2.33 7.83
N ALA A 66 8.16 2.06 6.77
CA ALA A 66 8.58 1.22 5.68
C ALA A 66 9.80 1.82 4.96
N GLU A 67 9.77 3.12 4.66
CA GLU A 67 10.90 3.83 4.05
C GLU A 67 12.15 3.81 4.93
N LEU A 68 12.01 4.07 6.23
CA LEU A 68 13.12 3.96 7.20
C LEU A 68 13.71 2.55 7.26
N ALA A 69 12.88 1.52 7.06
CA ALA A 69 13.32 0.13 7.00
C ALA A 69 13.89 -0.29 5.63
N GLY A 70 13.99 0.64 4.66
CA GLY A 70 14.54 0.41 3.33
C GLY A 70 13.53 -0.15 2.31
N TRP A 71 12.24 -0.11 2.62
CA TRP A 71 11.17 -0.49 1.70
C TRP A 71 10.71 0.71 0.87
N LYS A 72 10.01 0.45 -0.23
CA LYS A 72 9.27 1.46 -0.98
C LYS A 72 7.78 1.28 -0.75
N SER A 73 7.13 2.34 -0.30
CA SER A 73 5.67 2.40 -0.13
C SER A 73 5.01 2.93 -1.40
N ILE A 74 3.86 2.35 -1.72
CA ILE A 74 2.98 2.82 -2.80
C ILE A 74 1.63 3.13 -2.18
N GLU A 75 1.18 4.38 -2.31
CA GLU A 75 -0.15 4.80 -1.86
C GLU A 75 -1.17 4.74 -3.00
N LEU A 76 -2.32 4.13 -2.72
CA LEU A 76 -3.42 3.92 -3.66
C LEU A 76 -4.74 4.16 -2.93
N GLU A 77 -5.55 5.06 -3.49
CA GLU A 77 -6.93 5.25 -3.07
C GLU A 77 -7.86 4.46 -4.00
N ALA A 78 -8.76 3.65 -3.41
CA ALA A 78 -9.74 2.90 -4.17
C ALA A 78 -10.94 3.80 -4.49
N SER A 79 -11.22 3.99 -5.80
CA SER A 79 -12.46 4.62 -6.27
C SER A 79 -13.53 3.56 -6.53
N LYS A 80 -14.80 3.87 -6.19
CA LYS A 80 -15.92 2.92 -6.26
C LYS A 80 -16.47 2.65 -7.67
N HIS A 81 -16.11 3.46 -8.67
CA HIS A 81 -16.86 3.50 -9.94
C HIS A 81 -16.05 3.29 -11.22
N ASP A 82 -14.79 2.86 -11.12
CA ASP A 82 -14.00 2.59 -12.32
C ASP A 82 -12.93 1.52 -12.06
N GLU A 83 -13.30 0.26 -12.32
CA GLU A 83 -12.39 -0.88 -12.18
C GLU A 83 -11.20 -0.79 -13.14
N THR A 84 -11.43 -0.29 -14.35
CA THR A 84 -10.39 -0.14 -15.38
C THR A 84 -9.38 0.92 -14.93
N ALA A 85 -9.84 2.10 -14.48
CA ALA A 85 -8.96 3.14 -13.97
C ALA A 85 -8.23 2.69 -12.69
N PHE A 86 -8.88 1.94 -11.81
CA PHE A 86 -8.22 1.36 -10.64
C PHE A 86 -7.07 0.44 -11.05
N ARG A 87 -7.31 -0.51 -11.96
CA ARG A 87 -6.27 -1.42 -12.48
C ARG A 87 -5.11 -0.66 -13.15
N GLN A 88 -5.40 0.36 -13.97
CA GLN A 88 -4.39 1.21 -14.60
C GLN A 88 -3.58 2.01 -13.57
N SER A 89 -4.22 2.53 -12.52
CA SER A 89 -3.54 3.27 -11.44
C SER A 89 -2.61 2.38 -10.63
N ILE A 90 -3.02 1.15 -10.31
CA ILE A 90 -2.15 0.14 -9.69
C ILE A 90 -0.95 -0.10 -10.60
N PHE A 91 -1.20 -0.40 -11.87
CA PHE A 91 -0.13 -0.73 -12.80
C PHE A 91 0.92 0.37 -12.92
N SER A 92 0.49 1.62 -13.17
CA SER A 92 1.40 2.76 -13.33
C SER A 92 2.28 2.97 -12.10
N LYS A 93 1.71 2.87 -10.89
CA LYS A 93 2.43 3.02 -9.63
C LYS A 93 3.40 1.86 -9.37
N PHE A 94 2.99 0.62 -9.61
CA PHE A 94 3.86 -0.55 -9.48
C PHE A 94 5.04 -0.51 -10.45
N ARG A 95 4.79 -0.14 -11.71
CA ARG A 95 5.84 0.03 -12.72
C ARG A 95 6.83 1.10 -12.30
N ALA A 96 6.35 2.25 -11.82
CA ALA A 96 7.22 3.31 -11.32
C ALA A 96 8.10 2.82 -10.16
N ALA A 97 7.51 2.15 -9.17
CA ALA A 97 8.25 1.59 -8.03
C ALA A 97 9.32 0.58 -8.46
N LEU A 98 9.01 -0.35 -9.37
CA LEU A 98 9.99 -1.32 -9.87
C LEU A 98 11.16 -0.64 -10.59
N LEU A 99 10.90 0.39 -11.40
CA LEU A 99 11.94 1.15 -12.08
C LEU A 99 12.83 1.93 -11.09
N HIS A 100 12.27 2.39 -9.97
CA HIS A 100 13.02 3.06 -8.91
C HIS A 100 13.89 2.11 -8.07
N ILE A 101 13.56 0.82 -7.98
CA ILE A 101 14.23 -0.13 -7.07
C ILE A 101 15.66 -0.52 -7.53
N SER A 102 16.05 -0.32 -8.80
CA SER A 102 17.47 -0.24 -9.24
C SER A 102 17.57 -0.17 -10.77
N PRO A 103 18.74 0.23 -11.34
CA PRO A 103 19.01 0.05 -12.76
C PRO A 103 18.90 -1.43 -13.16
N ARG A 104 18.23 -1.74 -14.28
CA ARG A 104 17.98 -3.12 -14.78
C ARG A 104 19.22 -4.03 -14.78
N ARG A 105 20.41 -3.44 -14.91
CA ARG A 105 21.72 -4.14 -14.91
C ARG A 105 22.12 -4.73 -13.55
N ARG A 106 21.54 -4.26 -12.43
CA ARG A 106 21.78 -4.75 -11.06
C ARG A 106 20.59 -5.49 -10.44
N TRP A 107 19.59 -5.86 -11.25
CA TRP A 107 18.44 -6.59 -10.74
C TRP A 107 18.84 -7.99 -10.29
N SER A 108 18.49 -8.32 -9.06
CA SER A 108 18.50 -9.71 -8.60
C SER A 108 17.47 -10.53 -9.40
N GLU A 109 17.60 -11.87 -9.39
CA GLU A 109 16.60 -12.75 -10.03
C GLU A 109 15.18 -12.48 -9.54
N ARG A 110 15.01 -12.20 -8.24
CA ARG A 110 13.72 -11.82 -7.65
C ARG A 110 13.14 -10.53 -8.25
N ALA A 111 13.97 -9.54 -8.52
CA ALA A 111 13.53 -8.29 -9.14
C ALA A 111 13.12 -8.48 -10.61
N ARG A 112 13.82 -9.36 -11.35
CA ARG A 112 13.42 -9.75 -12.72
C ARG A 112 12.09 -10.48 -12.72
N HIS A 113 11.92 -11.48 -11.85
CA HIS A 113 10.67 -12.22 -11.73
C HIS A 113 9.48 -11.31 -11.37
N ALA A 114 9.66 -10.36 -10.43
CA ALA A 114 8.63 -9.39 -10.10
C ALA A 114 8.20 -8.52 -11.30
N ALA A 115 9.15 -8.13 -12.17
CA ALA A 115 8.85 -7.38 -13.38
C ALA A 115 8.19 -8.22 -14.49
N GLU A 116 8.52 -9.50 -14.59
CA GLU A 116 7.83 -10.44 -15.49
C GLU A 116 6.37 -10.62 -15.07
N VAL A 117 6.11 -10.84 -13.78
CA VAL A 117 4.74 -10.93 -13.23
C VAL A 117 3.96 -9.64 -13.48
N LEU A 118 4.61 -8.47 -13.32
CA LEU A 118 3.96 -7.21 -13.65
C LEU A 118 3.65 -7.11 -15.16
N SER A 119 4.56 -7.57 -16.01
CA SER A 119 4.38 -7.53 -17.47
C SER A 119 3.28 -8.48 -17.95
N SER A 120 3.12 -9.66 -17.35
CA SER A 120 2.02 -10.57 -17.67
C SER A 120 0.67 -10.00 -17.22
N PHE A 121 0.63 -9.29 -16.11
CA PHE A 121 -0.54 -8.55 -15.67
C PHE A 121 -0.94 -7.44 -16.66
N VAL A 122 0.02 -6.74 -17.29
CA VAL A 122 -0.24 -5.75 -18.36
C VAL A 122 -0.94 -6.37 -19.55
N LEU A 123 -0.40 -7.48 -20.07
CA LEU A 123 -1.00 -8.19 -21.21
C LEU A 123 -2.43 -8.65 -20.91
N SER A 124 -2.74 -8.94 -19.64
CA SER A 124 -4.08 -9.29 -19.19
C SER A 124 -5.02 -8.09 -19.07
N ILE A 125 -4.52 -6.87 -18.84
CA ILE A 125 -5.34 -5.65 -18.82
C ILE A 125 -5.67 -5.19 -20.24
N ASP A 126 -4.70 -5.30 -21.16
CA ASP A 126 -4.86 -4.87 -22.56
C ASP A 126 -5.71 -5.84 -23.40
N ASN A 127 -6.01 -7.05 -22.89
CA ASN A 127 -6.87 -8.03 -23.54
C ASN A 127 -8.06 -8.43 -22.62
N PRO A 128 -9.13 -7.62 -22.56
CA PRO A 128 -10.30 -7.89 -21.72
C PRO A 128 -11.08 -9.15 -22.14
N ALA A 129 -10.78 -9.77 -23.29
CA ALA A 129 -11.45 -10.98 -23.78
C ALA A 129 -11.06 -12.27 -23.04
N LEU A 130 -10.09 -12.24 -22.11
CA LEU A 130 -9.67 -13.43 -21.36
C LEU A 130 -10.45 -13.69 -20.06
N PHE A 131 -11.38 -12.80 -19.69
CA PHE A 131 -12.30 -13.02 -18.57
C PHE A 131 -13.74 -13.06 -19.10
N PRO A 132 -14.35 -14.23 -19.33
CA PRO A 132 -15.79 -14.28 -19.51
C PRO A 132 -16.42 -13.79 -18.21
N SER A 133 -17.19 -12.70 -18.30
CA SER A 133 -18.07 -12.28 -17.23
C SER A 133 -19.04 -13.43 -16.95
N ARG A 134 -18.76 -14.20 -15.90
CA ARG A 134 -19.80 -15.04 -15.31
C ARG A 134 -20.75 -14.11 -14.58
N GLY A 135 -21.72 -13.60 -15.33
CA GLY A 135 -22.97 -13.13 -14.78
C GLY A 135 -23.72 -14.30 -14.16
N THR A 136 -24.15 -14.10 -12.92
CA THR A 136 -25.36 -14.66 -12.33
C THR A 136 -25.92 -13.60 -11.41
#